data_AF-A0A7J2UA41-F1
#
_entry.id   AF-A0A7J2UA41-F1
#
_cell.length_a   1.000
_cell.length_b   1.000
_cell.length_c   1.000
_cell.angle_alpha   90.00
_cell.angle_beta   90.00
_cell.angle_gamma   90.00
#
_symmetry.space_group_name_H-M   'P 1'
#
loop_
_entity.id
_entity.type
_entity.pdbx_description
1 polymer ?
#
loop_
_entity_poly.entity_id
_entity_poly.type
_entity_poly.pdbx_seq_one_letter_code
_entity_poly.pdbx_strand_id
1 'polypeptide(L)' 'MVKVAIVGFGTMGSGIAQVFAQYGFNVTAYEPSQSILERGLDLIQNG' A
#
# COMPACT_ATOMS: atom_id res chain seq x y z
N MET A 1 -19.10 -3.43 -3.30
CA MET A 1 -17.66 -3.75 -3.25
C MET A 1 -16.97 -2.62 -2.50
N VAL A 2 -16.29 -2.90 -1.40
CA VAL A 2 -15.62 -1.86 -0.59
C VAL A 2 -14.28 -1.51 -1.23
N LYS A 3 -14.00 -0.21 -1.35
CA LYS A 3 -12.71 0.31 -1.84
C LYS A 3 -11.97 0.96 -0.67
N VAL A 4 -10.67 0.70 -0.56
CA VAL A 4 -9.81 1.21 0.51
C VAL A 4 -8.80 2.17 -0.10
N ALA A 5 -8.73 3.39 0.42
CA ALA A 5 -7.72 4.37 0.05
C ALA A 5 -6.74 4.55 1.21
N ILE A 6 -5.44 4.50 0.92
CA ILE A 6 -4.37 4.72 1.88
C ILE A 6 -3.60 5.97 1.46
N VAL A 7 -3.54 6.95 2.37
CA VAL A 7 -2.81 8.20 2.17
C VAL A 7 -1.55 8.15 3.02
N GLY A 8 -0.40 8.16 2.37
CA GLY A 8 0.92 7.88 2.94
C GLY A 8 1.29 6.40 2.76
N PHE A 9 2.41 6.13 2.05
CA PHE A 9 2.83 4.78 1.67
C PHE A 9 4.24 4.41 2.17
N GLY A 10 4.63 4.93 3.33
CA GLY A 10 5.81 4.47 4.06
C GLY A 10 5.60 3.11 4.74
N THR A 11 6.44 2.76 5.72
CA THR A 11 6.48 1.45 6.38
C THR A 11 5.12 0.96 6.90
N MET A 12 4.37 1.81 7.60
CA MET A 12 3.05 1.44 8.10
C MET A 12 2.00 1.40 6.99
N GLY A 13 2.06 2.34 6.04
CA GLY A 13 1.10 2.46 4.95
C GLY A 13 1.12 1.27 4.00
N SER A 14 2.32 0.80 3.63
CA SER A 14 2.47 -0.41 2.79
C SER A 14 2.02 -1.67 3.53
N GLY A 15 2.30 -1.81 4.83
CA GLY A 15 1.82 -2.94 5.62
C GLY A 15 0.29 -3.00 5.75
N ILE A 16 -0.37 -1.84 5.97
CA ILE A 16 -1.83 -1.76 5.97
C ILE A 16 -2.37 -2.13 4.59
N ALA A 17 -1.75 -1.63 3.51
CA ALA A 17 -2.14 -1.96 2.14
C ALA A 17 -2.05 -3.45 1.85
N GLN A 18 -0.96 -4.09 2.27
CA GLN A 18 -0.73 -5.52 2.12
C GLN A 18 -1.83 -6.35 2.78
N VAL A 19 -2.17 -6.04 4.03
CA VAL A 19 -3.23 -6.74 4.75
C VAL A 19 -4.55 -6.63 4.00
N PHE A 20 -5.00 -5.43 3.64
CA PHE A 20 -6.26 -5.26 2.89
C PHE A 20 -6.22 -5.96 1.52
N ALA A 21 -5.11 -5.87 0.79
CA ALA A 21 -4.97 -6.54 -0.50
C ALA A 21 -5.05 -8.07 -0.35
N GLN A 22 -4.44 -8.65 0.69
CA GLN A 22 -4.50 -10.08 0.99
C GLN A 22 -5.92 -10.59 1.30
N TYR A 23 -6.77 -9.75 1.89
CA TYR A 23 -8.19 -10.06 2.13
C TYR A 23 -9.09 -9.75 0.93
N GLY A 24 -8.53 -9.45 -0.26
CA GLY A 24 -9.28 -9.27 -1.50
C GLY A 24 -9.95 -7.90 -1.65
N PHE A 25 -9.55 -6.90 -0.86
CA PHE A 25 -10.05 -5.54 -1.04
C PHE A 25 -9.35 -4.84 -2.21
N ASN A 26 -10.07 -3.96 -2.90
CA ASN A 26 -9.47 -3.08 -3.90
C ASN A 26 -8.84 -1.88 -3.19
N VAL A 27 -7.50 -1.87 -3.13
CA VAL A 27 -6.70 -0.87 -2.41
C VAL A 27 -6.08 0.12 -3.40
N THR A 28 -6.19 1.41 -3.11
CA THR A 28 -5.49 2.49 -3.82
C THR A 28 -4.59 3.20 -2.82
N ALA A 29 -3.30 3.35 -3.15
CA ALA A 29 -2.34 4.09 -2.34
C ALA A 29 -2.02 5.45 -2.97
N TYR A 30 -1.86 6.48 -2.14
CA TYR A 30 -1.39 7.79 -2.53
C TYR A 30 -0.19 8.18 -1.69
N GLU A 31 0.92 8.49 -2.36
CA GLU A 31 2.16 8.95 -1.75
C GLU A 31 2.81 9.96 -2.71
N PRO A 32 3.01 11.22 -2.29
CA PRO A 32 3.66 12.23 -3.13
C PRO A 32 5.09 11.88 -3.52
N SER A 33 5.82 11.16 -2.66
CA SER A 33 7.19 10.77 -2.93
C SER A 33 7.27 9.44 -3.70
N GLN A 34 7.69 9.50 -4.96
CA GLN A 34 7.86 8.32 -5.80
C GLN A 34 8.81 7.28 -5.18
N SER A 35 9.91 7.71 -4.56
CA SER A 35 10.86 6.79 -3.94
C SER A 35 10.29 6.05 -2.71
N ILE A 36 9.39 6.69 -1.97
CA ILE A 36 8.67 6.06 -0.86
C ILE A 36 7.62 5.09 -1.42
N LEU A 37 6.91 5.49 -2.47
CA LEU A 37 5.92 4.64 -3.13
C LEU A 37 6.56 3.35 -3.65
N GLU A 38 7.67 3.46 -4.39
CA GLU A 38 8.43 2.32 -4.91
C GLU A 38 8.95 1.40 -3.80
N ARG A 39 9.53 1.99 -2.74
CA ARG A 39 9.97 1.21 -1.57
C ARG A 39 8.82 0.47 -0.90
N GLY A 40 7.66 1.12 -0.73
CA GLY A 40 6.48 0.49 -0.16
C GLY A 40 5.97 -0.67 -1.03
N LEU A 41 6.04 -0.55 -2.36
CA LEU A 41 5.64 -1.60 -3.28
C LEU A 41 6.61 -2.78 -3.24
N ASP A 42 7.91 -2.51 -3.19
CA ASP A 42 8.96 -3.52 -3.07
C ASP A 42 8.78 -4.38 -1.81
N LEU A 43 8.46 -3.74 -0.67
CA LEU A 43 8.15 -4.45 0.59
C LEU A 43 6.94 -5.38 0.49
N ILE A 44 5.97 -5.10 -0.39
CA ILE A 44 4.79 -5.94 -0.60
C ILE A 44 5.09 -7.08 -1.58
N GLN A 45 5.91 -6.82 -2.60
CA GLN A 45 6.22 -7.80 -3.65
C GLN A 45 7.27 -8.83 -3.22
N ASN A 46 8.22 -8.42 -2.38
CA ASN A 46 9.39 -9.22 -2.00
C ASN A 46 9.48 -9.53 -0.49
N GLY A 47 8.52 -9.05 0.31
CA GLY A 47 8.45 -9.26 1.77
C GLY A 47 7.62 -10.46 2.21
#